data_AF-A0A9E4ZYK3-F1
#
_entry.id   AF-A0A9E4ZYK3-F1
#
_cell.length_a   1.000
_cell.length_b   1.000
_cell.length_c   1.000
_cell.angle_alpha   90.00
_cell.angle_beta   90.00
_cell.angle_gamma   90.00
#
_symmetry.space_group_name_H-M   'P 1'
#
loop_
_entity.id
_entity.type
_entity.pdbx_description
1 polymer ?
#
loop_
_entity_poly.entity_id
_entity_poly.type
_entity_poly.pdbx_seq_one_letter_code
_entity_poly.pdbx_strand_id
1 'polypeptide(L)'
;MPTIDDYTSGKVLKNVKLTLYFLKLVKIPVLGQLIGKELLKKIIVSEPKLIDINTASILIHESKKCAVGERVCRTINKDSKFTESVFLDELTEGMINVGKARYVEKEEAIQTLKKYPKNPLIAAKVSSTWRYVDHILKTAYTTICTGVK
;
A
#
# COMPACT_ATOMS: atom_id res chain seq x y z
N MET A 1 -3.16 8.58 -10.40
CA MET A 1 -3.58 8.12 -9.08
C MET A 1 -4.50 6.94 -9.23
N PRO A 2 -4.42 5.93 -8.35
CA PRO A 2 -5.36 4.81 -8.36
C PRO A 2 -6.79 5.25 -8.01
N THR A 3 -7.78 4.59 -8.59
CA THR A 3 -9.20 4.72 -8.21
C THR A 3 -9.63 3.62 -7.25
N ILE A 4 -10.84 3.73 -6.68
CA ILE A 4 -11.44 2.65 -5.88
C ILE A 4 -11.51 1.35 -6.70
N ASP A 5 -11.95 1.44 -7.96
CA ASP A 5 -12.05 0.30 -8.87
C ASP A 5 -10.70 -0.39 -9.12
N ASP A 6 -9.59 0.35 -9.15
CA ASP A 6 -8.26 -0.26 -9.31
C ASP A 6 -7.94 -1.20 -8.13
N TYR A 7 -8.40 -0.89 -6.93
CA TYR A 7 -8.21 -1.73 -5.73
C TYR A 7 -9.20 -2.91 -5.70
N THR A 8 -10.48 -2.65 -5.94
CA THR A 8 -11.54 -3.67 -5.84
C THR A 8 -11.40 -4.74 -6.93
N SER A 9 -11.15 -4.34 -8.18
CA SER A 9 -10.91 -5.24 -9.32
C SER A 9 -9.64 -6.08 -9.19
N GLY A 10 -8.76 -5.76 -8.23
CA GLY A 10 -7.45 -6.40 -8.08
C GLY A 10 -6.42 -5.95 -9.12
N LYS A 11 -6.70 -4.92 -9.92
CA LYS A 11 -5.76 -4.32 -10.87
C LYS A 11 -4.50 -3.80 -10.19
N VAL A 12 -4.60 -3.24 -8.98
CA VAL A 12 -3.44 -2.89 -8.13
C VAL A 12 -2.56 -4.12 -7.86
N LEU A 13 -3.15 -5.23 -7.41
CA LEU A 13 -2.40 -6.47 -7.14
C LEU A 13 -1.75 -7.02 -8.41
N LYS A 14 -2.47 -7.03 -9.53
CA LYS A 14 -1.94 -7.46 -10.84
C LYS A 14 -0.76 -6.60 -11.28
N ASN A 15 -0.87 -5.28 -11.11
CA ASN A 15 0.21 -4.34 -11.42
C ASN A 15 1.43 -4.57 -10.52
N VAL A 16 1.25 -4.77 -9.20
CA VAL A 16 2.38 -5.04 -8.29
C VAL A 16 3.05 -6.38 -8.63
N LYS A 17 2.30 -7.43 -8.94
CA LYS A 17 2.87 -8.72 -9.38
C LYS A 17 3.67 -8.56 -10.67
N LEU A 18 3.11 -7.85 -11.65
CA LEU A 18 3.76 -7.57 -12.93
C LEU A 18 5.04 -6.74 -12.73
N THR A 19 4.98 -5.73 -11.87
CA THR A 19 6.14 -4.92 -11.46
C THR A 19 7.23 -5.78 -10.83
N LEU A 20 6.90 -6.65 -9.88
CA LEU A 20 7.87 -7.53 -9.23
C LEU A 20 8.48 -8.54 -10.22
N TYR A 21 7.68 -9.07 -11.15
CA TYR A 21 8.16 -9.92 -12.23
C TYR A 21 9.17 -9.16 -13.10
N PHE A 22 8.83 -7.95 -13.54
CA PHE A 22 9.74 -7.12 -14.33
C PHE A 22 10.99 -6.71 -13.55
N LEU A 23 10.90 -6.41 -12.25
CA LEU A 23 12.07 -6.14 -11.39
C LEU A 23 13.03 -7.32 -11.30
N LYS A 24 12.54 -8.58 -11.35
CA LYS A 24 13.43 -9.74 -11.46
C LYS A 24 14.19 -9.77 -12.80
N LEU A 25 13.59 -9.23 -13.86
CA LEU A 25 14.18 -9.12 -15.20
C LEU A 25 15.11 -7.90 -15.35
N VAL A 26 15.01 -6.89 -14.49
CA VAL A 26 15.92 -5.70 -14.44
C VAL A 26 17.38 -6.10 -14.13
N LYS A 27 17.64 -7.35 -13.72
CA LYS A 27 19.01 -7.91 -13.68
C LYS A 27 19.69 -7.97 -15.07
N ILE A 28 18.95 -7.70 -16.16
CA ILE A 28 19.45 -7.59 -17.53
C ILE A 28 19.65 -6.09 -17.86
N PRO A 29 20.89 -5.63 -18.17
CA PRO A 29 21.24 -4.19 -18.19
C PRO A 29 20.36 -3.31 -19.08
N VAL A 30 20.06 -3.76 -20.30
CA VAL A 30 19.31 -2.96 -21.30
C VAL A 30 17.80 -2.93 -21.00
N LEU A 31 17.22 -4.06 -20.59
CA LEU A 31 15.81 -4.12 -20.16
C LEU A 31 15.60 -3.35 -18.85
N GLY A 32 16.61 -3.30 -17.99
CA GLY A 32 16.55 -2.67 -16.67
C GLY A 32 16.22 -1.17 -16.70
N GLN A 33 16.79 -0.43 -17.65
CA GLN A 33 16.57 1.02 -17.78
C GLN A 33 15.15 1.38 -18.25
N LEU A 34 14.63 0.67 -19.26
CA LEU A 34 13.28 0.87 -19.79
C LEU A 34 12.20 0.49 -18.76
N ILE A 35 12.37 -0.66 -18.12
CA ILE A 35 11.47 -1.14 -17.07
C ILE A 35 11.51 -0.21 -15.86
N GLY A 36 12.70 0.20 -15.42
CA GLY A 36 12.86 1.11 -14.28
C GLY A 36 12.14 2.44 -14.47
N LYS A 37 12.22 3.04 -15.66
CA LYS A 37 11.54 4.30 -15.99
C LYS A 37 10.02 4.17 -15.93
N GLU A 38 9.47 3.06 -16.43
CA GLU A 38 8.02 2.84 -16.47
C GLU A 38 7.45 2.49 -15.08
N LEU A 39 8.23 1.80 -14.25
CA LEU A 39 7.92 1.57 -12.84
C LEU A 39 7.92 2.87 -12.02
N LEU A 40 8.93 3.72 -12.21
CA LEU A 40 9.00 5.04 -11.59
C LEU A 40 7.78 5.88 -11.96
N LYS A 41 7.39 5.93 -13.24
CA LYS A 41 6.16 6.62 -13.66
C LYS A 41 4.91 6.14 -12.92
N LYS A 42 4.74 4.83 -12.73
CA LYS A 42 3.58 4.28 -12.01
C LYS A 42 3.60 4.56 -10.51
N ILE A 43 4.77 4.59 -9.87
CA ILE A 43 4.91 4.92 -8.45
C ILE A 43 4.65 6.42 -8.23
N ILE A 44 5.20 7.29 -9.08
CA ILE A 44 4.97 8.75 -9.08
C ILE A 44 3.47 9.05 -9.12
N VAL A 45 2.71 8.31 -9.94
CA VAL A 45 1.26 8.49 -10.11
C VAL A 45 0.44 8.23 -8.84
N SER A 46 1.00 7.56 -7.82
CA SER A 46 0.32 7.27 -6.54
C SER A 46 0.73 8.17 -5.37
N GLU A 47 1.78 8.99 -5.53
CA GLU A 47 2.34 9.91 -4.52
C GLU A 47 2.24 9.43 -3.06
N PRO A 48 2.74 8.23 -2.72
CA PRO A 48 2.71 7.76 -1.34
C PRO A 48 3.59 8.67 -0.47
N LYS A 49 3.07 9.10 0.67
CA LYS A 49 3.79 9.93 1.65
C LYS A 49 4.12 9.12 2.87
N LEU A 50 5.36 9.24 3.33
CA LEU A 50 5.75 8.77 4.66
C LEU A 50 5.04 9.62 5.70
N ILE A 51 4.44 8.96 6.69
CA ILE A 51 3.74 9.61 7.79
C ILE A 51 4.12 8.94 9.13
N ASP A 52 3.87 9.63 10.23
CA ASP A 52 3.99 9.05 11.57
C ASP A 52 2.63 8.53 12.08
N ILE A 53 2.66 7.87 13.24
CA ILE A 53 1.44 7.31 13.85
C ILE A 53 0.43 8.39 14.26
N ASN A 54 0.89 9.60 14.59
CA ASN A 54 0.03 10.72 14.98
C ASN A 54 -0.77 11.22 13.76
N THR A 55 -0.08 11.45 12.65
CA THR A 55 -0.67 11.81 11.36
C THR A 55 -1.63 10.72 10.87
N ALA A 56 -1.26 9.44 11.00
CA ALA A 56 -2.15 8.32 10.67
C ALA A 56 -3.42 8.34 11.53
N SER A 57 -3.28 8.63 12.83
CA SER A 57 -4.41 8.70 13.76
C SER A 57 -5.35 9.85 13.42
N ILE A 58 -4.83 11.01 12.99
CA ILE A 58 -5.63 12.14 12.52
C ILE A 58 -6.47 11.73 11.31
N LEU A 59 -5.85 11.13 10.28
CA LEU A 59 -6.57 10.67 9.08
C LEU A 59 -7.68 9.66 9.42
N ILE A 60 -7.41 8.74 10.35
CA ILE A 60 -8.39 7.76 10.81
C ILE A 60 -9.54 8.44 11.55
N HIS A 61 -9.26 9.39 12.44
CA HIS A 61 -10.30 10.11 13.18
C HIS A 61 -11.16 11.01 12.28
N GLU A 62 -10.59 11.63 11.24
CA GLU A 62 -11.32 12.43 10.27
C GLU A 62 -12.16 11.60 9.30
N SER A 63 -11.81 10.33 9.10
CA SER A 63 -12.57 9.43 8.24
C SER A 63 -13.96 9.13 8.79
N LYS A 64 -14.91 8.88 7.88
CA LYS A 64 -16.26 8.44 8.22
C LYS A 64 -16.31 6.94 8.50
N LYS A 65 -15.46 6.16 7.83
CA LYS A 65 -15.47 4.69 7.88
C LYS A 65 -14.06 4.13 7.84
N CYS A 66 -13.82 3.08 8.60
CA CYS A 66 -12.53 2.39 8.67
C CYS A 66 -12.69 0.90 8.41
N ALA A 67 -11.73 0.31 7.71
CA ALA A 67 -11.59 -1.13 7.59
C ALA A 67 -10.13 -1.56 7.67
N VAL A 68 -9.93 -2.78 8.14
CA VAL A 68 -8.64 -3.43 8.18
C VAL A 68 -8.67 -4.63 7.24
N GLY A 69 -7.60 -4.80 6.46
CA GLY A 69 -7.44 -5.96 5.60
C GLY A 69 -5.99 -6.36 5.43
N GLU A 70 -5.81 -7.50 4.79
CA GLU A 70 -4.49 -8.07 4.56
C GLU A 70 -3.70 -7.23 3.55
N ARG A 71 -2.41 -7.09 3.81
CA ARG A 71 -1.50 -6.45 2.87
C ARG A 71 -1.36 -7.19 1.55
N VAL A 72 -1.34 -6.41 0.48
CA VAL A 72 -1.02 -6.84 -0.89
C VAL A 72 0.28 -7.66 -0.94
N CYS A 73 1.29 -7.30 -0.15
CA CYS A 73 2.58 -8.01 -0.13
C CYS A 73 2.46 -9.49 0.29
N ARG A 74 1.57 -9.83 1.23
CA ARG A 74 1.36 -11.23 1.64
C ARG A 74 0.54 -12.01 0.61
N THR A 75 -0.37 -11.33 -0.09
CA THR A 75 -1.05 -11.93 -1.27
C THR A 75 -0.08 -12.31 -2.38
N ILE A 76 1.11 -11.70 -2.43
CA ILE A 76 2.15 -11.98 -3.43
C ILE A 76 3.20 -12.96 -2.90
N ASN A 77 3.59 -12.81 -1.63
CA ASN A 77 4.56 -13.68 -0.96
C ASN A 77 3.95 -14.21 0.34
N LYS A 78 3.44 -15.45 0.32
CA LYS A 78 2.74 -16.06 1.47
C LYS A 78 3.63 -16.18 2.72
N ASP A 79 4.95 -16.22 2.54
CA ASP A 79 5.94 -16.31 3.61
C ASP A 79 6.32 -14.94 4.20
N SER A 80 5.76 -13.85 3.66
CA SER A 80 5.92 -12.51 4.24
C SER A 80 5.30 -12.44 5.62
N LYS A 81 5.97 -11.74 6.55
CA LYS A 81 5.39 -11.41 7.87
C LYS A 81 3.99 -10.82 7.68
N PHE A 82 3.02 -11.39 8.39
CA PHE A 82 1.65 -10.89 8.40
C PHE A 82 1.67 -9.44 8.86
N THR A 83 1.10 -8.58 8.05
CA THR A 83 0.93 -7.15 8.32
C THR A 83 -0.40 -6.75 7.71
N GLU A 84 -1.05 -5.77 8.34
CA GLU A 84 -2.39 -5.33 8.01
C GLU A 84 -2.34 -3.89 7.48
N SER A 85 -3.27 -3.54 6.59
CA SER A 85 -3.47 -2.18 6.10
C SER A 85 -4.81 -1.63 6.57
N VAL A 86 -4.88 -0.30 6.69
CA VAL A 86 -6.10 0.43 7.02
C VAL A 86 -6.62 1.11 5.76
N PHE A 87 -7.90 0.87 5.46
CA PHE A 87 -8.67 1.51 4.40
C PHE A 87 -9.66 2.50 5.02
N LEU A 88 -9.87 3.64 4.35
CA LEU A 88 -10.75 4.71 4.82
C LEU A 88 -11.85 5.03 3.78
N ASP A 89 -13.00 5.49 4.29
CA ASP A 89 -14.13 6.04 3.53
C ASP A 89 -14.61 5.13 2.38
N GLU A 90 -14.73 5.64 1.16
CA GLU A 90 -15.22 4.88 0.00
C GLU A 90 -14.37 3.64 -0.31
N LEU A 91 -13.07 3.66 0.04
CA LEU A 91 -12.21 2.49 -0.16
C LEU A 91 -12.55 1.36 0.81
N THR A 92 -13.03 1.70 2.01
CA THR A 92 -13.54 0.73 2.99
C THR A 92 -14.66 -0.10 2.38
N GLU A 93 -15.69 0.54 1.83
CA GLU A 93 -16.83 -0.13 1.19
C GLU A 93 -16.36 -1.06 0.07
N GLY A 94 -15.52 -0.53 -0.81
CA GLY A 94 -15.00 -1.28 -1.94
C GLY A 94 -14.26 -2.55 -1.52
N MET A 95 -13.40 -2.46 -0.49
CA MET A 95 -12.59 -3.57 -0.02
C MET A 95 -13.38 -4.62 0.77
N ILE A 96 -14.42 -4.20 1.48
CA ILE A 96 -15.34 -5.11 2.19
C ILE A 96 -16.22 -5.87 1.20
N ASN A 97 -16.78 -5.18 0.20
CA ASN A 97 -17.66 -5.79 -0.81
C ASN A 97 -16.96 -6.91 -1.59
N VAL A 98 -15.64 -6.83 -1.77
CA VAL A 98 -14.83 -7.88 -2.42
C VAL A 98 -14.21 -8.88 -1.44
N GLY A 99 -14.61 -8.86 -0.16
CA GLY A 99 -14.18 -9.80 0.88
C GLY A 99 -12.72 -9.69 1.29
N LYS A 100 -12.05 -8.55 1.06
CA LYS A 100 -10.62 -8.34 1.33
C LYS A 100 -10.34 -7.54 2.61
N ALA A 101 -11.36 -6.98 3.22
CA ALA A 101 -11.26 -6.23 4.46
C ALA A 101 -12.49 -6.47 5.33
N ARG A 102 -12.39 -6.10 6.61
CA ARG A 102 -13.50 -6.07 7.57
C ARG A 102 -13.62 -4.68 8.16
N TYR A 103 -14.85 -4.25 8.48
CA TYR A 103 -15.05 -3.03 9.25
C TYR A 103 -14.35 -3.14 10.59
N VAL A 104 -13.83 -1.99 11.03
CA VAL A 104 -13.28 -1.82 12.37
C VAL A 104 -13.64 -0.44 12.88
N GLU A 105 -13.68 -0.31 14.20
CA GLU A 105 -13.73 1.00 14.85
C GLU A 105 -12.39 1.73 14.71
N LYS A 106 -12.42 3.06 14.88
CA LYS A 106 -11.25 3.94 14.69
C LYS A 106 -10.09 3.56 15.60
N GLU A 107 -10.38 3.24 16.86
CA GLU A 107 -9.40 2.84 17.85
C GLU A 107 -8.72 1.52 17.45
N GLU A 108 -9.49 0.57 16.92
CA GLU A 108 -8.96 -0.71 16.44
C GLU A 108 -8.07 -0.52 15.19
N ALA A 109 -8.43 0.38 14.29
CA ALA A 109 -7.60 0.74 13.14
C ALA A 109 -6.24 1.32 13.59
N ILE A 110 -6.25 2.23 14.56
CA ILE A 110 -5.02 2.82 15.13
C ILE A 110 -4.19 1.74 15.83
N GLN A 111 -4.81 0.87 16.64
CA GLN A 111 -4.09 -0.23 17.30
C GLN A 111 -3.46 -1.18 16.30
N THR A 112 -4.12 -1.44 15.17
CA THR A 112 -3.58 -2.25 14.08
C THR A 112 -2.27 -1.67 13.53
N LEU A 113 -2.20 -0.35 13.33
CA LEU A 113 -0.96 0.33 12.91
C LEU A 113 0.11 0.37 14.02
N LYS A 114 -0.28 0.30 15.29
CA LYS A 114 0.68 0.26 16.41
C LYS A 114 1.35 -1.09 16.60
N LYS A 115 0.79 -2.18 16.04
CA LYS A 115 1.37 -3.55 16.15
C LYS A 115 2.77 -3.65 15.56
N TYR A 116 3.13 -2.78 14.60
CA TYR A 116 4.40 -2.87 13.86
C TYR A 116 5.22 -1.57 13.94
N PRO A 117 5.66 -1.14 15.14
CA PRO A 117 6.25 0.19 15.35
C PRO A 117 7.62 0.38 14.67
N LYS A 118 8.28 -0.73 14.30
CA LYS A 118 9.59 -0.70 13.59
C LYS A 118 9.46 -0.44 12.09
N ASN A 119 8.25 -0.45 11.55
CA ASN A 119 8.01 -0.27 10.12
C ASN A 119 7.44 1.14 9.86
N PRO A 120 8.07 1.94 8.99
CA PRO A 120 7.56 3.27 8.67
C PRO A 120 6.16 3.19 8.05
N LEU A 121 5.32 4.17 8.32
CA LEU A 121 3.97 4.24 7.76
C LEU A 121 3.96 5.05 6.48
N ILE A 122 3.11 4.64 5.55
CA ILE A 122 2.74 5.40 4.37
C ILE A 122 1.25 5.66 4.35
N ALA A 123 0.89 6.83 3.85
CA ALA A 123 -0.44 7.11 3.34
C ALA A 123 -0.39 7.24 1.82
N ALA A 124 -1.46 6.86 1.15
CA ALA A 124 -1.65 7.08 -0.29
C ALA A 124 -3.03 7.67 -0.59
N LYS A 125 -3.08 8.50 -1.63
CA LYS A 125 -4.36 9.00 -2.15
C LYS A 125 -5.00 7.98 -3.08
N VAL A 126 -6.31 7.84 -2.96
CA VAL A 126 -7.16 7.07 -3.87
C VAL A 126 -8.30 7.98 -4.27
N SER A 127 -8.52 8.20 -5.57
CA SER A 127 -9.49 9.19 -6.07
C SER A 127 -9.36 10.57 -5.38
N SER A 128 -8.13 11.10 -5.31
CA SER A 128 -7.74 12.43 -4.80
C SER A 128 -7.73 12.62 -3.27
N THR A 129 -8.23 11.66 -2.50
CA THR A 129 -8.31 11.75 -1.03
C THR A 129 -7.44 10.69 -0.37
N TRP A 130 -6.88 11.01 0.80
CA TRP A 130 -6.15 10.05 1.62
C TRP A 130 -7.09 8.95 2.12
N ARG A 131 -6.95 7.74 1.56
CA ARG A 131 -7.87 6.63 1.83
C ARG A 131 -7.18 5.30 2.16
N TYR A 132 -5.86 5.28 2.15
CA TYR A 132 -5.04 4.09 2.38
C TYR A 132 -3.88 4.42 3.31
N VAL A 133 -3.73 3.64 4.39
CA VAL A 133 -2.61 3.75 5.34
C VAL A 133 -2.02 2.36 5.58
N ASP A 134 -0.70 2.24 5.52
CA ASP A 134 -0.01 0.95 5.56
C ASP A 134 1.44 1.07 6.06
N HIS A 135 2.01 -0.03 6.56
CA HIS A 135 3.43 -0.09 6.93
C HIS A 135 4.30 -0.42 5.74
N ILE A 136 5.35 0.33 5.39
CA ILE A 136 6.33 -0.17 4.41
C ILE A 136 7.17 -1.30 5.05
N LEU A 137 7.30 -2.44 4.38
CA LEU A 137 8.34 -3.42 4.74
C LEU A 137 9.71 -2.78 4.47
N LYS A 138 10.55 -2.71 5.50
CA LYS A 138 11.90 -2.11 5.44
C LYS A 138 12.68 -2.50 4.17
N THR A 139 12.55 -3.75 3.73
CA THR A 139 13.17 -4.32 2.52
C THR A 139 12.71 -3.67 1.20
N ALA A 140 11.44 -3.26 1.11
CA ALA A 140 10.91 -2.57 -0.06
C ALA A 140 11.32 -1.08 -0.07
N TYR A 141 11.39 -0.44 1.10
CA TYR A 141 11.85 0.95 1.24
C TYR A 141 13.32 1.12 0.79
N THR A 142 14.22 0.23 1.21
CA THR A 142 15.63 0.28 0.80
C THR A 142 15.80 0.07 -0.71
N THR A 143 14.97 -0.78 -1.31
CA THR A 143 15.05 -1.05 -2.75
C THR A 143 14.45 0.09 -3.59
N ILE A 144 13.39 0.74 -3.11
CA ILE A 144 12.63 1.74 -3.87
C ILE A 144 13.13 3.17 -3.61
N CYS A 145 13.53 3.52 -2.38
CA CYS A 145 13.81 4.90 -1.99
C CYS A 145 15.29 5.24 -1.86
N THR A 146 16.17 4.28 -1.53
CA THR A 146 17.59 4.61 -1.37
C THR A 146 18.42 4.45 -2.64
N GLY A 147 17.97 3.71 -3.65
CA GLY A 147 18.77 3.51 -4.87
C GLY A 147 20.14 2.86 -4.63
N VAL A 148 20.40 2.37 -3.41
CA VAL A 148 21.66 1.77 -3.01
C VAL A 148 21.53 0.26 -3.13
N LYS A 149 22.29 -0.31 -4.07
CA LYS A 149 22.98 -1.57 -3.82
C LYS A 149 24.28 -1.26 -3.11
#